data_AF-A0AAN5YA69-F1
#
_entry.id   AF-A0AAN5YA69-F1
#
_cell.length_a   1.000
_cell.length_b   1.000
_cell.length_c   1.000
_cell.angle_alpha   90.00
_cell.angle_beta   90.00
_cell.angle_gamma   90.00
#
_symmetry.space_group_name_H-M   'P 1'
#
loop_
_entity.id
_entity.type
_entity.pdbx_description
1 polymer ?
#
loop_
_entity_poly.entity_id
_entity_poly.type
_entity_poly.pdbx_seq_one_letter_code
_entity_poly.pdbx_strand_id
1 'polypeptide(L)' 'MEKLYRVLSYGNQYLKIDVGKPTFFAHGVEVKAKVNKETGEVTLFISQEDLKKLG' A
#
# COMPACT_ATOMS: atom_id res chain seq x y z
N MET A 1 16.44 5.34 -11.23
CA MET A 1 16.50 5.22 -9.75
C MET A 1 15.10 4.99 -9.20
N GLU A 2 14.89 3.91 -8.45
CA GLU A 2 13.59 3.56 -7.87
C GLU A 2 13.47 4.03 -6.41
N LYS A 3 12.30 4.53 -6.01
CA LYS A 3 12.02 4.89 -4.62
C LYS A 3 10.62 4.44 -4.20
N LEU A 4 10.52 3.97 -2.96
CA LEU A 4 9.26 3.57 -2.34
C LEU A 4 8.58 4.75 -1.64
N TYR A 5 7.26 4.83 -1.80
CA TYR A 5 6.41 5.82 -1.16
C TYR A 5 5.18 5.15 -0.56
N ARG A 6 4.65 5.75 0.51
CA ARG A 6 3.28 5.48 0.97
C ARG A 6 2.30 6.22 0.06
N VAL A 7 1.18 5.58 -0.23
CA VAL A 7 0.14 6.17 -1.08
C VAL A 7 -0.91 6.81 -0.18
N LEU A 8 -1.30 8.04 -0.53
CA LEU A 8 -2.36 8.77 0.17
C LEU A 8 -3.67 8.67 -0.63
N SER A 9 -4.78 8.51 0.08
CA SER A 9 -6.13 8.76 -0.40
C SER A 9 -6.57 10.18 0.00
N TYR A 10 -7.79 10.56 -0.37
CA TYR A 10 -8.36 11.87 -0.05
C TYR A 10 -8.24 12.19 1.45
N GLY A 11 -7.75 13.39 1.78
CA GLY A 11 -7.63 13.86 3.16
C GLY A 11 -6.43 13.31 3.93
N ASN A 12 -5.31 13.01 3.25
CA ASN A 12 -4.06 12.51 3.85
C ASN A 12 -4.17 11.16 4.57
N GLN A 13 -5.21 10.39 4.30
CA GLN A 13 -5.31 9.02 4.80
C GLN A 13 -4.44 8.10 3.93
N TYR A 14 -3.90 7.01 4.48
CA TYR A 14 -3.19 6.04 3.65
C TYR A 14 -4.16 5.24 2.81
N LEU A 15 -3.79 4.96 1.56
CA LEU A 15 -4.54 4.03 0.71
C LEU A 15 -4.38 2.62 1.24
N LYS A 16 -5.50 1.96 1.53
CA LYS A 16 -5.53 0.62 2.08
C LYS A 16 -6.55 -0.24 1.36
N ILE A 17 -6.29 -1.54 1.32
CA ILE A 17 -7.27 -2.54 0.91
C ILE A 17 -8.14 -2.86 2.12
N ASP A 18 -9.46 -2.83 1.91
CA ASP A 18 -10.43 -3.38 2.86
C ASP A 18 -10.42 -4.90 2.76
N VAL A 19 -10.23 -5.55 3.90
CA VAL A 19 -9.99 -6.98 4.01
C VAL A 19 -11.16 -7.73 4.63
N GLY A 20 -12.27 -7.02 4.91
CA GLY A 20 -13.58 -7.62 5.21
C GLY A 20 -13.54 -8.77 6.22
N LYS A 21 -13.29 -8.46 7.49
CA LYS A 21 -13.62 -9.24 8.70
C LYS A 21 -12.98 -8.55 9.91
N PRO A 22 -13.55 -8.69 11.12
CA PRO A 22 -12.89 -8.23 12.34
C PRO A 22 -11.82 -9.26 12.75
N THR A 23 -10.74 -9.35 11.99
CA THR A 23 -9.48 -9.94 12.50
C THR A 23 -8.73 -8.85 13.28
N PHE A 24 -7.75 -9.23 14.09
CA PHE A 24 -6.93 -8.33 14.92
C PHE A 24 -6.30 -7.13 14.17
N PHE A 25 -6.39 -7.09 12.84
CA PHE A 25 -5.94 -6.03 11.95
C PHE A 25 -7.11 -5.22 11.35
N ALA A 26 -8.00 -4.70 12.20
CA ALA A 26 -9.12 -3.83 11.81
C ALA A 26 -8.73 -2.52 11.07
N HIS A 27 -7.46 -2.36 10.69
CA HIS A 27 -6.90 -1.18 10.05
C HIS A 27 -6.60 -1.35 8.55
N GLY A 28 -6.95 -2.48 7.93
CA GLY A 28 -6.72 -2.75 6.50
C GLY A 28 -5.24 -2.95 6.14
N VAL A 29 -4.96 -3.20 4.86
CA VAL A 29 -3.60 -3.50 4.34
C VAL A 29 -3.11 -2.35 3.46
N GLU A 30 -1.95 -1.76 3.80
CA GLU A 30 -1.43 -0.57 3.10
C GLU A 30 -0.94 -0.86 1.68
N VAL A 31 -1.33 0.03 0.75
CA VAL A 31 -0.82 0.05 -0.62
C VAL A 31 0.38 0.99 -0.69
N LYS A 32 1.48 0.50 -1.28
CA LYS A 32 2.74 1.23 -1.48
C LYS A 32 2.94 1.51 -2.97
N ALA A 33 3.68 2.56 -3.28
CA ALA A 33 4.07 2.91 -4.63
C ALA A 33 5.57 2.75 -4.82
N LYS A 34 5.97 2.03 -5.86
CA LYS A 34 7.34 2.00 -6.38
C LYS A 34 7.40 2.96 -7.56
N VAL A 35 8.14 4.05 -7.41
CA VAL A 35 8.25 5.10 -8.42
C VAL A 35 9.64 5.04 -9.04
N ASN A 36 9.70 4.85 -10.36
CA ASN A 36 10.91 5.06 -11.13
C ASN A 36 11.05 6.56 -11.45
N LYS A 37 12.04 7.22 -10.86
CA LYS A 37 12.24 8.66 -11.03
C LYS A 37 12.81 9.08 -12.39
N GLU A 38 13.31 8.13 -13.17
CA GLU A 38 13.88 8.42 -14.49
C GLU A 38 12.80 8.35 -15.58
N THR A 39 11.90 7.36 -15.49
CA THR A 39 10.86 7.14 -16.50
C THR A 39 9.49 7.72 -16.10
N GLY A 40 9.28 7.99 -14.81
CA GLY A 40 7.98 8.38 -14.27
C GLY A 40 7.00 7.21 -14.07
N GLU A 41 7.44 5.97 -14.29
CA GLU A 41 6.62 4.79 -14.04
C GLU A 41 6.28 4.65 -12.56
N VAL A 42 5.01 4.32 -12.27
CA VAL A 42 4.50 4.10 -10.92
C VAL A 42 3.81 2.75 -10.85
N THR A 43 4.32 1.88 -9.98
CA THR A 43 3.72 0.58 -9.69
C THR A 43 3.14 0.58 -8.28
N LEU A 44 1.83 0.38 -8.19
CA LEU A 44 1.12 0.22 -6.92
C LEU A 44 1.13 -1.26 -6.51
N PHE A 45 1.52 -1.54 -5.28
CA PHE A 45 1.66 -2.91 -4.80
C PHE A 45 1.47 -3.01 -3.28
N ILE A 46 1.20 -4.22 -2.81
CA ILE A 46 1.22 -4.59 -1.39
C ILE A 46 2.54 -5.30 -1.13
N SER A 47 3.24 -4.95 -0.05
CA SER A 47 4.49 -5.65 0.27
C SER A 47 4.24 -7.08 0.73
N GLN A 48 5.21 -7.97 0.55
CA GLN A 48 5.11 -9.36 1.04
C GLN A 48 4.83 -9.45 2.55
N GLU A 49 5.38 -8.52 3.33
CA GLU A 49 5.12 -8.43 4.78
C GLU A 49 3.67 -8.04 5.08
N ASP A 50 3.11 -7.14 4.28
CA ASP A 50 1.72 -6.69 4.42
C ASP A 50 0.72 -7.73 3.86
N LEU A 51 1.11 -8.50 2.85
CA LEU A 51 0.35 -9.64 2.31
C LEU A 51 0.13 -10.72 3.38
N LYS A 52 1.10 -10.98 4.26
CA LYS A 52 0.94 -11.93 5.39
C LYS A 52 -0.19 -11.55 6.34
N LYS A 53 -0.64 -10.29 6.34
CA LYS A 53 -1.77 -9.83 7.14
C LYS A 53 -3.13 -10.19 6.52
N LEU A 54 -3.15 -10.59 5.24
CA LEU A 54 -4.36 -11.00 4.51
C LEU A 54 -4.75 -12.46 4.75
N GLY A 55 -3.87 -13.28 5.33
CA GLY A 55 -4.08 -14.72 5.54
C GLY A 55 -3.25 -15.57 4.59
#